data_AF-A0A9D5PC47-F1
#
_entry.id   AF-A0A9D5PC47-F1
#
_cell.length_a   1.000
_cell.length_b   1.000
_cell.length_c   1.000
_cell.angle_alpha   90.00
_cell.angle_beta   90.00
_cell.angle_gamma   90.00
#
_symmetry.space_group_name_H-M   'P 1'
#
loop_
_entity.id
_entity.type
_entity.pdbx_description
1 polymer ?
#
loop_
_entity_poly.entity_id
_entity_poly.type
_entity_poly.pdbx_seq_one_letter_code
_entity_poly.pdbx_strand_id
1 'polypeptide(L)' 'MDTQTMKKVIADYFKTQPVLKAWLFGSFARGEERPTSDVDILFVPDLSNFHQHSCVVVSNERTVDESLSSQF' A
#
# COMPACT_ATOMS: atom_id res chain seq x y z
N MET A 1 -5.14 -7.99 -17.37
CA MET A 1 -5.75 -8.45 -16.10
C MET A 1 -6.87 -7.47 -15.80
N ASP A 2 -8.06 -7.94 -15.43
CA ASP A 2 -9.17 -7.04 -15.09
C ASP A 2 -8.88 -6.29 -13.78
N THR A 3 -9.24 -5.00 -13.69
CA THR A 3 -8.99 -4.15 -12.52
C THR A 3 -9.58 -4.74 -11.23
N GLN A 4 -10.73 -5.43 -11.30
CA GLN A 4 -11.33 -6.11 -10.14
C GLN A 4 -10.56 -7.35 -9.73
N THR A 5 -10.02 -8.09 -10.70
CA THR A 5 -9.16 -9.24 -10.41
C THR A 5 -7.89 -8.78 -9.70
N MET A 6 -7.29 -7.67 -10.13
CA MET A 6 -6.12 -7.11 -9.46
C MET A 6 -6.43 -6.63 -8.04
N LYS A 7 -7.53 -5.90 -7.84
CA LYS A 7 -7.99 -5.48 -6.50
C LYS A 7 -8.16 -6.66 -5.56
N LYS A 8 -8.72 -7.77 -6.06
CA LYS A 8 -8.88 -9.01 -5.28
C LYS A 8 -7.54 -9.63 -4.91
N VAL A 9 -6.61 -9.76 -5.86
CA VAL A 9 -5.28 -10.33 -5.61
C VAL A 9 -4.53 -9.51 -4.55
N ILE A 10 -4.55 -8.17 -4.66
CA ILE A 10 -3.91 -7.28 -3.68
C ILE A 10 -4.57 -7.44 -2.30
N ALA A 11 -5.90 -7.43 -2.24
CA ALA A 11 -6.63 -7.60 -0.98
C ALA A 11 -6.34 -8.97 -0.33
N ASP A 12 -6.30 -10.04 -1.13
CA ASP A 12 -6.00 -11.39 -0.64
C ASP A 12 -4.55 -11.52 -0.16
N TYR A 13 -3.60 -10.85 -0.82
CA TYR A 13 -2.21 -10.76 -0.35
C TYR A 13 -2.13 -10.10 1.03
N PHE A 14 -2.71 -8.90 1.21
CA PHE A 14 -2.62 -8.17 2.48
C PHE A 14 -3.33 -8.84 3.66
N LYS A 15 -4.32 -9.71 3.42
CA LYS A 15 -4.92 -10.55 4.48
C LYS A 15 -3.91 -11.50 5.12
N THR A 16 -2.82 -11.83 4.42
CA THR A 16 -1.77 -12.74 4.91
C THR A 16 -0.57 -12.01 5.51
N GLN A 17 -0.52 -10.68 5.40
CA GLN A 17 0.57 -9.86 5.89
C GLN A 17 0.26 -9.33 7.31
N PRO A 18 1.28 -9.04 8.13
CA PRO A 18 1.09 -8.40 9.44
C PRO A 18 0.80 -6.90 9.24
N VAL A 19 -0.38 -6.58 8.72
CA VAL A 19 -0.85 -5.21 8.50
C VAL A 19 -2.18 -4.99 9.23
N LEU A 20 -2.32 -3.83 9.87
CA LEU A 20 -3.58 -3.43 10.50
C LEU A 20 -4.60 -3.01 9.46
N LYS A 21 -4.17 -2.22 8.47
CA LYS A 21 -5.01 -1.67 7.39
C LYS A 21 -4.18 -1.42 6.14
N ALA A 22 -4.81 -1.57 4.98
CA ALA A 22 -4.25 -1.21 3.69
C ALA A 22 -5.32 -0.51 2.84
N TRP A 23 -4.90 0.51 2.08
CA TRP A 23 -5.73 1.27 1.16
C TRP A 23 -5.08 1.32 -0.21
N LEU A 24 -5.87 1.08 -1.25
CA LEU A 24 -5.51 1.36 -2.63
C LEU A 24 -5.83 2.82 -2.93
N PHE A 25 -4.85 3.57 -3.40
CA PHE A 25 -5.03 4.97 -3.81
C PHE A 25 -4.47 5.20 -5.22
N GLY A 26 -4.37 6.45 -5.64
CA GLY A 26 -3.81 6.80 -6.95
C GLY A 26 -4.73 6.48 -8.12
N SER A 27 -4.14 6.25 -9.29
CA SER A 27 -4.86 6.13 -10.57
C SER A 27 -5.87 4.98 -10.59
N PHE A 28 -5.51 3.83 -10.00
CA PHE A 28 -6.37 2.64 -9.87
C PHE A 28 -7.57 2.80 -8.93
N ALA A 29 -7.50 3.76 -7.99
CA ALA A 29 -8.64 4.10 -7.14
C ALA A 29 -9.62 5.03 -7.86
N ARG A 30 -9.14 5.87 -8.78
CA ARG A 30 -9.96 6.85 -9.52
C ARG A 30 -10.48 6.35 -10.87
N GLY A 31 -10.00 5.21 -11.37
CA GLY A 31 -10.36 4.72 -12.70
C GLY A 31 -9.61 5.44 -13.83
N GLU A 32 -8.49 6.09 -13.50
CA GLU A 32 -7.64 6.85 -14.43
C GLU A 32 -6.35 6.08 -14.77
N GLU A 33 -6.29 4.79 -14.44
CA GLU A 33 -5.13 3.95 -14.73
C GLU A 33 -4.90 3.82 -16.24
N ARG A 34 -3.62 3.77 -16.62
CA ARG A 34 -3.18 3.40 -17.96
C ARG A 34 -2.64 1.97 -17.91
N PRO A 35 -2.53 1.27 -19.04
CA PRO A 35 -1.93 -0.08 -19.07
C PRO A 35 -0.49 -0.13 -18.52
N THR A 36 0.20 1.01 -18.46
CA THR A 36 1.55 1.18 -17.92
C THR A 36 1.58 1.86 -16.54
N SER A 37 0.42 2.11 -15.92
CA SER A 37 0.35 2.69 -14.58
C SER A 37 0.83 1.71 -13.52
N ASP A 38 1.51 2.22 -12.52
CA ASP A 38 1.83 1.54 -11.27
C ASP A 38 0.62 1.52 -10.31
N VAL A 39 0.77 0.80 -9.19
CA VAL A 39 -0.27 0.60 -8.19
C VAL A 39 0.19 1.22 -6.88
N ASP A 40 -0.53 2.24 -6.42
CA ASP A 40 -0.23 2.95 -5.18
C ASP A 40 -0.95 2.33 -3.98
N ILE A 41 -0.20 1.88 -2.98
CA ILE A 41 -0.75 1.26 -1.77
C ILE A 41 -0.19 1.93 -0.53
N LEU A 42 -1.11 2.36 0.34
CA LEU A 42 -0.79 2.87 1.67
C LEU A 42 -1.19 1.80 2.68
N PHE A 43 -0.30 1.43 3.60
CA PHE A 43 -0.66 0.50 4.66
C PHE A 43 -0.06 0.87 6.00
N VAL A 44 -0.71 0.38 7.05
CA VAL A 44 -0.24 0.46 8.42
C VAL A 44 0.19 -0.94 8.84
N PRO A 45 1.49 -1.17 9.07
CA PRO A 45 1.97 -2.44 9.59
C PRO A 45 1.43 -2.68 11.01
N ASP A 46 1.21 -3.96 11.35
CA ASP A 46 0.95 -4.37 12.72
C ASP A 46 2.27 -4.46 13.49
N LEU A 47 2.51 -3.40 14.26
CA LEU A 47 3.72 -3.20 15.04
C LEU A 47 3.50 -3.54 16.51
N SER A 48 2.44 -4.30 16.87
CA SER A 48 2.23 -4.71 18.26
C SER A 48 3.47 -5.40 18.87
N ASN A 49 4.34 -5.96 18.02
CA ASN A 49 5.60 -6.60 18.39
C ASN A 49 6.85 -5.73 18.17
N PHE A 50 6.72 -4.49 17.69
CA PHE A 50 7.81 -3.56 17.37
C PHE A 50 7.56 -2.18 18.02
N HIS A 51 8.49 -1.71 18.85
CA HIS A 51 8.37 -0.47 19.66
C HIS A 51 8.40 0.86 18.86
N GLN A 52 8.05 0.88 17.57
CA GLN A 52 8.20 2.09 16.76
C GLN A 52 7.15 2.15 15.64
N HIS A 53 6.26 3.16 15.71
CA HIS A 53 5.23 3.44 14.70
C HIS A 53 5.87 3.86 13.37
N SER A 54 5.88 2.96 12.37
CA SER A 54 6.29 3.28 11.00
C SER A 54 5.09 3.13 10.06
N CYS A 55 4.78 4.17 9.29
CA CYS A 55 3.95 4.02 8.09
C CYS A 55 4.88 3.68 6.93
N VAL A 56 4.48 2.74 6.07
CA VAL A 56 5.25 2.40 4.87
C VAL A 56 4.38 2.71 3.66
N VAL A 57 4.87 3.62 2.83
CA VAL A 57 4.29 3.91 1.52
C VAL A 57 5.08 3.12 0.50
N VAL A 58 4.39 2.27 -0.26
CA VAL A 58 5.02 1.52 -1.36
C VAL A 58 4.37 2.00 -2.65
N SER A 59 5.10 2.85 -3.37
CA SER A 59 4.86 3.18 -4.77
C SER A 59 6.04 2.61 -5.58
N ASN A 60 5.77 1.94 -6.69
CA ASN A 60 6.82 1.28 -7.49
C ASN A 60 7.55 2.27 -8.42
N GLU A 61 7.85 3.45 -7.89
CA GLU A 61 8.86 4.40 -8.37
C GLU A 61 9.78 4.78 -7.21
N ARG A 62 10.58 3.81 -6.76
CA ARG A 62 11.88 4.01 -6.11
C ARG A 62 11.97 5.18 -5.10
N THR A 63 11.23 5.17 -4.00
CA THR A 63 11.65 5.83 -2.74
C THR A 63 10.92 5.19 -1.56
N VAL A 64 11.64 4.41 -0.74
CA VAL A 64 11.18 4.07 0.61
C VAL A 64 11.55 5.29 1.46
N ASP A 65 10.64 6.25 1.62
CA ASP A 65 10.90 7.41 2.46
C ASP A 65 10.69 7.01 3.92
N GLU A 66 11.77 6.70 4.63
CA GLU A 66 11.76 6.38 6.06
C GLU A 66 11.53 7.61 6.96
N SER A 67 11.34 8.82 6.40
CA SER A 67 11.33 10.07 7.18
C SER A 67 9.99 10.43 7.83
N LEU A 68 8.89 9.76 7.47
CA LEU A 68 7.56 10.09 8.01
C LEU A 68 7.29 9.55 9.43
N SER A 69 8.24 8.87 10.06
CA SER A 69 8.13 8.36 11.44
C SER A 69 8.17 9.45 12.53
N SER A 70 8.40 10.72 12.18
CA SER A 70 8.56 11.81 13.16
C SER A 70 7.51 12.94 13.09
N GLN A 71 6.41 12.79 12.33
CA GLN A 71 5.43 13.88 12.17
C GLN A 71 3.95 13.53 12.46
N PHE A 72 3.65 12.40 13.10
CA PHE A 72 2.32 12.11 13.62
C PHE A 72 2.37 11.55 15.03
#